data_AF-A0A8T4DIT5-F1
#
_entry.id   AF-A0A8T4DIT5-F1
#
_cell.length_a   1.000
_cell.length_b   1.000
_cell.length_c   1.000
_cell.angle_alpha   90.00
_cell.angle_beta   90.00
_cell.angle_gamma   90.00
#
_symmetry.space_group_name_H-M   'P 1'
#
loop_
_entity.id
_entity.type
_entity.pdbx_description
1 polymer ?
#
loop_
_entity_poly.entity_id
_entity_poly.type
_entity_poly.pdbx_seq_one_letter_code
_entity_poly.pdbx_strand_id
1 'polypeptide(L)'
;MRSSKKRPVLFSFTLLLCLLLSFSSSFSTASATPQDQQQYPLPHNDARIQQALDYLRTLQNDDGGFSNPGEESSLSNTQWVIMALVAAGEDPHDWIKNGQSPIDYVSANAKNLAGSTDYERMILALSAAGENPRAFAGRDFVTELKQTYLKENGQFSDFSYTTIWGILALSAAEEDVSKSAAWLKQQQNADGGFAWVPGEQSDFDDTAAVIEAFSAAGERPDSTVIREALEYLHAGQNNDGGFRYFGSSPSNTASDAWVIQALVACGQDPQGAAWTVNGTNPVDHLLSLQQPDGSFYYTSYIKSNPGYMTVCALTALRGQPHPIKPLPNVQPHESMETAPTTATTTPVASTSAPTLTPPPTMPSPQPAAPTATMAAALTPESPPESVDATTVPGFEFLVCCSGLLIVAFTVLPRRNV
;
A
#
# COMPACT_ATOMS: atom_id res chain seq x y z
N MET A 1 -24.32 -64.34 -54.20
CA MET A 1 -25.11 -63.11 -53.96
C MET A 1 -24.19 -61.92 -54.26
N ARG A 2 -24.21 -61.43 -55.50
CA ARG A 2 -24.88 -60.20 -56.00
C ARG A 2 -24.18 -58.89 -55.57
N SER A 3 -23.49 -58.33 -56.57
CA SER A 3 -22.87 -57.01 -56.67
C SER A 3 -23.90 -55.92 -57.02
N SER A 4 -23.70 -54.69 -56.54
CA SER A 4 -24.21 -53.43 -57.13
C SER A 4 -23.49 -52.25 -56.45
N LYS A 5 -22.50 -51.60 -57.08
CA LYS A 5 -22.52 -50.52 -58.09
C LYS A 5 -22.78 -49.10 -57.53
N LYS A 6 -21.78 -48.26 -57.85
CA LYS A 6 -21.59 -46.81 -57.66
C LYS A 6 -22.68 -45.94 -58.30
N ARG A 7 -22.95 -44.75 -57.75
CA ARG A 7 -22.59 -43.40 -58.30
C ARG A 7 -23.20 -42.25 -57.47
N PRO A 8 -22.52 -41.09 -57.37
CA PRO A 8 -22.99 -39.89 -56.66
C PRO A 8 -23.84 -38.97 -57.54
N VAL A 9 -24.71 -38.19 -56.91
CA VAL A 9 -25.62 -37.22 -57.54
C VAL A 9 -24.84 -35.96 -57.94
N LEU A 10 -24.95 -35.63 -59.22
CA LEU A 10 -24.46 -34.42 -59.87
C LEU A 10 -25.57 -33.36 -59.77
N PHE A 11 -25.32 -32.19 -59.18
CA PHE A 11 -26.11 -30.99 -59.46
C PHE A 11 -25.22 -29.97 -60.15
N SER A 12 -25.56 -29.74 -61.42
CA SER A 12 -24.83 -28.93 -62.38
C SER A 12 -25.38 -27.50 -62.40
N PHE A 13 -24.45 -26.58 -62.62
CA PHE A 13 -24.54 -25.15 -62.86
C PHE A 13 -25.61 -24.70 -63.86
N THR A 14 -26.19 -23.52 -63.61
CA THR A 14 -26.71 -22.59 -64.63
C THR A 14 -26.39 -21.17 -64.10
N LEU A 15 -25.29 -20.51 -64.53
CA LEU A 15 -25.15 -19.58 -65.68
C LEU A 15 -26.17 -18.42 -65.60
N LEU A 16 -25.92 -17.11 -65.70
CA LEU A 16 -24.86 -16.17 -66.12
C LEU A 16 -25.45 -14.77 -65.69
N LEU A 17 -24.76 -13.71 -65.25
CA LEU A 17 -23.90 -12.76 -65.98
C LEU A 17 -23.95 -11.40 -65.24
N CYS A 18 -22.94 -10.54 -65.46
CA CYS A 18 -22.85 -9.09 -65.17
C CYS A 18 -22.47 -8.71 -63.72
N LEU A 19 -21.46 -7.89 -63.42
CA LEU A 19 -20.57 -7.02 -64.19
C LEU A 19 -19.34 -6.78 -63.29
N LEU A 20 -18.14 -7.10 -63.75
CA LEU A 20 -16.90 -6.78 -63.01
C LEU A 20 -16.58 -5.30 -63.22
N LEU A 21 -16.95 -4.46 -62.24
CA LEU A 21 -16.39 -3.12 -62.08
C LEU A 21 -15.18 -3.22 -61.15
N SER A 22 -14.02 -2.92 -61.73
CA SER A 22 -12.73 -2.76 -61.07
C SER A 22 -12.80 -1.61 -60.07
N PHE A 23 -13.16 -1.90 -58.81
CA PHE A 23 -12.72 -1.08 -57.69
C PHE A 23 -11.45 -1.71 -57.13
N SER A 24 -10.32 -1.23 -57.61
CA SER A 24 -9.05 -1.33 -56.91
C SER A 24 -9.15 -0.52 -55.62
N SER A 25 -9.83 -1.08 -54.63
CA SER A 25 -9.64 -0.66 -53.25
C SER A 25 -8.26 -1.14 -52.87
N SER A 26 -7.31 -0.21 -52.80
CA SER A 26 -6.07 -0.41 -52.08
C SER A 26 -6.46 -0.96 -50.70
N PHE A 27 -6.29 -2.27 -50.50
CA PHE A 27 -6.14 -2.78 -49.15
C PHE A 27 -4.82 -2.19 -48.68
N SER A 28 -4.90 -0.97 -48.15
CA SER A 28 -3.98 -0.53 -47.14
C SER A 28 -4.09 -1.63 -46.10
N THR A 29 -3.08 -2.48 -46.03
CA THR A 29 -2.72 -3.08 -44.76
C THR A 29 -2.56 -1.87 -43.85
N ALA A 30 -3.62 -1.51 -43.13
CA ALA A 30 -3.46 -0.86 -41.86
C ALA A 30 -2.64 -1.89 -41.09
N SER A 31 -1.32 -1.75 -41.18
CA SER A 31 -0.45 -2.05 -40.07
C SER A 31 -1.25 -1.56 -38.87
N ALA A 32 -1.64 -2.46 -37.99
CA ALA A 32 -2.01 -2.03 -36.66
C ALA A 32 -0.88 -1.07 -36.27
N THR A 33 -1.19 0.23 -36.18
CA THR A 33 -0.36 1.12 -35.38
C THR A 33 -0.08 0.35 -34.11
N PRO A 34 1.17 0.25 -33.64
CA PRO A 34 1.44 -0.32 -32.33
C PRO A 34 0.44 0.37 -31.40
N GLN A 35 -0.57 -0.38 -30.94
CA GLN A 35 -1.50 0.16 -29.94
C GLN A 35 -0.58 0.64 -28.82
N ASP A 36 -0.68 1.93 -28.51
CA ASP A 36 -0.19 2.53 -27.27
C ASP A 36 0.87 1.66 -26.58
N GLN A 37 2.14 1.82 -26.94
CA GLN A 37 3.18 1.47 -25.99
C GLN A 37 2.82 2.29 -24.74
N GLN A 38 2.19 1.64 -23.76
CA GLN A 38 1.62 2.29 -22.60
C GLN A 38 2.74 3.10 -21.96
N GLN A 39 2.75 4.41 -22.19
CA GLN A 39 3.84 5.24 -21.71
C GLN A 39 3.67 5.33 -20.19
N TYR A 40 4.49 4.57 -19.47
CA TYR A 40 4.65 4.70 -18.03
C TYR A 40 5.62 5.85 -17.71
N PRO A 41 5.40 6.63 -16.65
CA PRO A 41 4.18 6.66 -15.82
C PRO A 41 2.98 7.15 -16.62
N LEU A 42 1.78 6.67 -16.28
CA LEU A 42 0.55 7.10 -16.93
C LEU A 42 0.35 8.61 -16.72
N PRO A 43 -0.19 9.38 -17.68
CA PRO A 43 -0.51 10.81 -17.50
C PRO A 43 -1.77 11.01 -16.63
N HIS A 44 -1.97 12.21 -16.08
CA HIS A 44 -3.00 12.44 -15.04
C HIS A 44 -4.41 12.32 -15.63
N ASN A 45 -4.55 12.66 -16.91
CA ASN A 45 -5.77 12.54 -17.70
C ASN A 45 -5.95 11.16 -18.36
N ASP A 46 -5.13 10.17 -18.02
CA ASP A 46 -5.33 8.80 -18.50
C ASP A 46 -6.67 8.25 -17.98
N ALA A 47 -7.46 7.63 -18.85
CA ALA A 47 -8.79 7.14 -18.51
C ALA A 47 -8.77 6.16 -17.33
N ARG A 48 -7.71 5.34 -17.19
CA ARG A 48 -7.57 4.37 -16.09
C ARG A 48 -7.33 5.06 -14.75
N ILE A 49 -6.56 6.15 -14.75
CA ILE A 49 -6.35 7.00 -13.58
C ILE A 49 -7.66 7.70 -13.20
N GLN A 50 -8.36 8.28 -14.18
CA GLN A 50 -9.63 8.96 -13.95
C GLN A 50 -10.71 8.02 -13.40
N GLN A 51 -10.82 6.81 -13.93
CA GLN A 51 -11.75 5.79 -13.42
C GLN A 51 -11.45 5.40 -11.96
N ALA A 52 -10.17 5.25 -11.60
CA ALA A 52 -9.78 4.96 -10.23
C ALA A 52 -10.08 6.14 -9.27
N LEU A 53 -9.89 7.38 -9.71
CA LEU A 53 -10.30 8.57 -8.96
C LEU A 53 -11.83 8.66 -8.81
N ASP A 54 -12.58 8.38 -9.88
CA ASP A 54 -14.06 8.33 -9.84
C ASP A 54 -14.54 7.29 -8.83
N TYR A 55 -13.90 6.11 -8.78
CA TYR A 55 -14.16 5.10 -7.75
C TYR A 55 -13.87 5.64 -6.35
N LEU A 56 -12.69 6.25 -6.11
CA LEU A 56 -12.36 6.82 -4.81
C LEU A 56 -13.36 7.92 -4.39
N ARG A 57 -13.87 8.75 -5.31
CA ARG A 57 -14.93 9.74 -5.00
C ARG A 57 -16.17 9.09 -4.38
N THR A 58 -16.50 7.85 -4.75
CA THR A 58 -17.64 7.13 -4.17
C THR A 58 -17.39 6.70 -2.72
N LEU A 59 -16.13 6.60 -2.30
CA LEU A 59 -15.72 6.16 -0.97
C LEU A 59 -15.61 7.30 0.05
N GLN A 60 -15.67 8.55 -0.40
CA GLN A 60 -15.64 9.70 0.50
C GLN A 60 -16.96 9.77 1.27
N ASN A 61 -16.91 9.96 2.59
CA ASN A 61 -18.08 10.15 3.45
C ASN A 61 -18.42 11.63 3.67
N ASP A 62 -19.56 11.89 4.30
CA ASP A 62 -20.09 13.24 4.53
C ASP A 62 -19.23 14.10 5.47
N ASP A 63 -18.34 13.47 6.23
CA ASP A 63 -17.35 14.13 7.09
C ASP A 63 -16.02 14.42 6.38
N GLY A 64 -15.94 14.18 5.06
CA GLY A 64 -14.75 14.37 4.26
C GLY A 64 -13.75 13.20 4.29
N GLY A 65 -13.89 12.26 5.24
CA GLY A 65 -13.03 11.10 5.38
C GLY A 65 -13.36 9.96 4.41
N PHE A 66 -12.54 8.90 4.44
CA PHE A 66 -12.67 7.74 3.55
C PHE A 66 -12.71 6.41 4.31
N SER A 67 -13.41 5.44 3.71
CA SER A 67 -13.53 4.06 4.17
C SER A 67 -13.98 3.15 3.01
N ASN A 68 -14.13 1.84 3.26
CA ASN A 68 -14.84 1.00 2.28
C ASN A 68 -16.35 1.31 2.32
N PRO A 69 -17.11 0.95 1.27
CA PRO A 69 -18.53 1.30 1.18
C PRO A 69 -19.35 0.85 2.40
N GLY A 70 -20.03 1.80 3.03
CA GLY A 70 -20.91 1.56 4.18
C GLY A 70 -20.21 1.51 5.54
N GLU A 71 -18.91 1.77 5.60
CA GLU A 71 -18.15 1.88 6.84
C GLU A 71 -17.96 3.34 7.26
N GLU A 72 -17.75 3.57 8.56
CA GLU A 72 -17.35 4.88 9.07
C GLU A 72 -15.95 5.27 8.57
N SER A 73 -15.72 6.57 8.39
CA SER A 73 -14.42 7.10 7.99
C SER A 73 -13.31 6.66 8.94
N SER A 74 -12.13 6.37 8.40
CA SER A 74 -10.94 6.09 9.19
C SER A 74 -9.80 7.07 8.87
N LEU A 75 -9.05 7.44 9.90
CA LEU A 75 -7.88 8.32 9.74
C LEU A 75 -6.84 7.71 8.81
N SER A 76 -6.55 6.42 8.97
CA SER A 76 -5.60 5.71 8.12
C SER A 76 -6.01 5.72 6.64
N ASN A 77 -7.26 5.34 6.32
CA ASN A 77 -7.72 5.28 4.93
C ASN A 77 -7.72 6.68 4.30
N THR A 78 -8.14 7.69 5.06
CA THR A 78 -8.14 9.09 4.59
C THR A 78 -6.73 9.59 4.27
N GLN A 79 -5.75 9.31 5.13
CA GLN A 79 -4.35 9.68 4.92
C GLN A 79 -3.74 8.99 3.69
N TRP A 80 -4.05 7.72 3.47
CA TRP A 80 -3.65 7.00 2.27
C TRP A 80 -4.25 7.61 1.00
N VAL A 81 -5.55 7.92 1.04
CA VAL A 81 -6.22 8.58 -0.09
C VAL A 81 -5.60 9.94 -0.39
N ILE A 82 -5.30 10.76 0.62
CA ILE A 82 -4.60 12.05 0.43
C ILE A 82 -3.32 11.88 -0.39
N MET A 83 -2.46 10.92 -0.02
CA MET A 83 -1.22 10.66 -0.76
C MET A 83 -1.48 10.19 -2.20
N ALA A 84 -2.49 9.35 -2.42
CA ALA A 84 -2.86 8.89 -3.76
C ALA A 84 -3.44 10.01 -4.64
N LEU A 85 -4.23 10.93 -4.06
CA LEU A 85 -4.76 12.10 -4.76
C LEU A 85 -3.62 12.99 -5.25
N VAL A 86 -2.68 13.33 -4.36
CA VAL A 86 -1.50 14.13 -4.70
C VAL A 86 -0.66 13.44 -5.78
N ALA A 87 -0.44 12.13 -5.67
CA ALA A 87 0.26 11.35 -6.69
C ALA A 87 -0.44 11.38 -8.06
N ALA A 88 -1.77 11.43 -8.06
CA ALA A 88 -2.60 11.57 -9.27
C ALA A 88 -2.63 13.00 -9.83
N GLY A 89 -2.12 14.00 -9.10
CA GLY A 89 -2.16 15.40 -9.50
C GLY A 89 -3.37 16.17 -8.96
N GLU A 90 -4.13 15.58 -8.05
CA GLU A 90 -5.32 16.17 -7.42
C GLU A 90 -4.95 16.84 -6.10
N ASP A 91 -5.49 18.04 -5.86
CA ASP A 91 -5.37 18.70 -4.55
C ASP A 91 -6.41 18.10 -3.58
N PRO A 92 -6.00 17.47 -2.46
CA PRO A 92 -6.95 16.92 -1.50
C PRO A 92 -7.90 17.98 -0.92
N HIS A 93 -7.53 19.27 -0.87
CA HIS A 93 -8.42 20.33 -0.40
C HIS A 93 -9.65 20.53 -1.29
N ASP A 94 -9.54 20.22 -2.58
CA ASP A 94 -10.63 20.33 -3.55
C ASP A 94 -11.56 19.09 -3.54
N TRP A 95 -11.22 18.08 -2.75
CA TRP A 95 -12.04 16.88 -2.59
C TRP A 95 -13.13 17.11 -1.55
N ILE A 96 -14.12 17.94 -1.88
CA ILE A 96 -15.20 18.34 -0.97
C ILE A 96 -16.42 17.42 -1.07
N LYS A 97 -16.88 16.91 0.08
CA LYS A 97 -18.21 16.31 0.26
C LYS A 97 -18.90 16.93 1.49
N ASN A 98 -20.12 17.42 1.29
CA ASN A 98 -20.90 18.16 2.30
C ASN A 98 -20.12 19.29 3.01
N GLY A 99 -19.25 19.97 2.27
CA GLY A 99 -18.45 21.08 2.79
C GLY A 99 -17.21 20.67 3.59
N GLN A 100 -16.86 19.38 3.62
CA GLN A 100 -15.65 18.88 4.27
C GLN A 100 -14.71 18.23 3.26
N SER A 101 -13.43 18.57 3.38
CA SER A 101 -12.32 17.95 2.67
C SER A 101 -11.73 16.77 3.47
N PRO A 102 -10.85 15.95 2.85
CA PRO A 102 -10.09 14.94 3.57
C PRO A 102 -9.13 15.57 4.58
N ILE A 103 -8.64 16.78 4.31
CA ILE A 103 -7.75 17.54 5.23
C ILE A 103 -8.53 18.03 6.45
N ASP A 104 -9.78 18.47 6.27
CA ASP A 104 -10.68 18.82 7.40
C ASP A 104 -10.93 17.62 8.30
N TYR A 105 -11.21 16.45 7.71
CA TYR A 105 -11.36 15.21 8.46
C TYR A 105 -10.09 14.87 9.26
N VAL A 106 -8.92 14.94 8.63
CA VAL A 106 -7.62 14.68 9.29
C VAL A 106 -7.38 15.68 10.43
N SER A 107 -7.70 16.97 10.23
CA SER A 107 -7.59 18.00 11.27
C SER A 107 -8.49 17.72 12.47
N ALA A 108 -9.76 17.38 12.23
CA ALA A 108 -10.72 17.05 13.30
C ALA A 108 -10.33 15.79 14.10
N ASN A 109 -9.62 14.86 13.46
CA ASN A 109 -9.21 13.58 14.02
C ASN A 109 -7.72 13.53 14.41
N ALA A 110 -7.01 14.66 14.36
CA ALA A 110 -5.57 14.77 14.58
C ALA A 110 -5.08 14.23 15.94
N LYS A 111 -5.97 14.08 16.93
CA LYS A 111 -5.68 13.55 18.27
C LYS A 111 -5.74 12.02 18.36
N ASN A 112 -6.32 11.33 17.37
CA ASN A 112 -6.64 9.91 17.41
C ASN A 112 -5.47 9.05 16.87
N LEU A 113 -4.30 9.12 17.53
CA LEU A 113 -3.10 8.38 17.14
C LEU A 113 -2.77 7.31 18.20
N ALA A 114 -2.51 6.07 17.77
CA ALA A 114 -2.29 4.92 18.67
C ALA A 114 -0.84 4.41 18.69
N GLY A 115 -0.05 4.64 17.62
CA GLY A 115 1.34 4.17 17.53
C GLY A 115 2.19 4.99 16.58
N SER A 116 3.49 4.68 16.49
CA SER A 116 4.44 5.44 15.67
C SER A 116 4.00 5.54 14.20
N THR A 117 3.40 4.47 13.67
CA THR A 117 2.91 4.39 12.29
C THR A 117 1.79 5.38 11.99
N ASP A 118 1.00 5.78 12.98
CA ASP A 118 -0.03 6.81 12.79
C ASP A 118 0.60 8.21 12.70
N TYR A 119 1.66 8.47 13.47
CA TYR A 119 2.44 9.72 13.35
C TYR A 119 3.19 9.77 12.02
N GLU A 120 3.85 8.67 11.64
CA GLU A 120 4.59 8.55 10.40
C GLU A 120 3.67 8.79 9.19
N ARG A 121 2.49 8.13 9.16
CA ARG A 121 1.49 8.32 8.11
C ARG A 121 0.88 9.72 8.12
N MET A 122 0.66 10.31 9.30
CA MET A 122 0.21 11.70 9.43
C MET A 122 1.20 12.66 8.79
N ILE A 123 2.49 12.56 9.13
CA ILE A 123 3.53 13.43 8.56
C ILE A 123 3.61 13.29 7.05
N LEU A 124 3.53 12.05 6.53
CA LEU A 124 3.54 11.79 5.09
C LEU A 124 2.34 12.41 4.38
N ALA A 125 1.13 12.20 4.89
CA ALA A 125 -0.08 12.74 4.28
C ALA A 125 -0.10 14.28 4.31
N LEU A 126 0.30 14.90 5.43
CA LEU A 126 0.40 16.36 5.54
C LEU A 126 1.45 16.92 4.58
N SER A 127 2.64 16.31 4.54
CA SER A 127 3.71 16.76 3.64
C SER A 127 3.30 16.64 2.17
N ALA A 128 2.61 15.55 1.79
CA ALA A 128 2.07 15.38 0.44
C ALA A 128 0.99 16.43 0.12
N ALA A 129 0.13 16.77 1.08
CA ALA A 129 -0.91 17.79 0.92
C ALA A 129 -0.37 19.23 0.91
N GLY A 130 0.92 19.44 1.15
CA GLY A 130 1.51 20.78 1.30
C GLY A 130 1.22 21.45 2.66
N GLU A 131 0.73 20.67 3.62
CA GLU A 131 0.50 21.09 5.00
C GLU A 131 1.78 21.01 5.83
N ASN A 132 1.87 21.79 6.90
CA ASN A 132 3.03 21.79 7.79
C ASN A 132 2.87 20.77 8.93
N PRO A 133 3.57 19.61 8.92
CA PRO A 133 3.43 18.60 9.97
C PRO A 133 3.99 19.04 11.34
N ARG A 134 4.66 20.19 11.42
CA ARG A 134 5.15 20.79 12.67
C ARG A 134 4.14 21.77 13.31
N ALA A 135 3.09 22.13 12.60
CA ALA A 135 2.13 23.14 13.02
C ALA A 135 0.70 22.87 12.51
N PHE A 136 0.27 21.60 12.54
CA PHE A 136 -1.04 21.19 12.06
C PHE A 136 -1.96 20.81 13.22
N ALA A 137 -3.19 21.33 13.22
CA ALA A 137 -4.16 21.16 14.32
C ALA A 137 -3.57 21.48 15.72
N GLY A 138 -2.63 22.43 15.79
CA GLY A 138 -1.96 22.83 17.02
C GLY A 138 -0.91 21.84 17.55
N ARG A 139 -0.44 20.90 16.72
CA ARG A 139 0.55 19.86 17.09
C ARG A 139 1.79 19.91 16.21
N ASP A 140 2.90 19.40 16.77
CA ASP A 140 4.16 19.16 16.06
C ASP A 140 4.40 17.66 15.99
N PHE A 141 3.83 17.01 14.97
CA PHE A 141 3.90 15.55 14.81
C PHE A 141 5.33 15.05 14.59
N VAL A 142 6.18 15.86 13.96
CA VAL A 142 7.59 15.51 13.71
C VAL A 142 8.36 15.43 15.03
N THR A 143 8.20 16.44 15.89
CA THR A 143 8.84 16.45 17.21
C THR A 143 8.28 15.34 18.10
N GLU A 144 6.96 15.14 18.11
CA GLU A 144 6.31 14.10 18.91
C GLU A 144 6.72 12.68 18.49
N LEU A 145 6.83 12.42 17.17
CA LEU A 145 7.33 11.15 16.63
C LEU A 145 8.77 10.87 17.11
N LYS A 146 9.67 11.85 16.94
CA LYS A 146 11.09 11.71 17.33
C LYS A 146 11.26 11.51 18.83
N GLN A 147 10.56 12.27 19.66
CA GLN A 147 10.70 12.18 21.11
C GLN A 147 10.13 10.87 21.68
N THR A 148 9.07 10.34 21.06
CA THR A 148 8.36 9.18 21.60
C THR A 148 8.90 7.86 21.07
N TYR A 149 9.28 7.79 19.81
CA TYR A 149 9.51 6.52 19.12
C TYR A 149 10.92 6.34 18.54
N LEU A 150 11.69 7.42 18.31
CA LEU A 150 13.06 7.31 17.79
C LEU A 150 14.05 6.97 18.92
N LYS A 151 14.67 5.80 18.83
CA LYS A 151 15.73 5.35 19.75
C LYS A 151 17.08 5.95 19.36
N GLU A 152 18.02 5.95 20.32
CA GLU A 152 19.38 6.50 20.13
C GLU A 152 20.14 5.84 18.96
N ASN A 153 19.89 4.55 18.72
CA ASN A 153 20.50 3.77 17.64
C ASN A 153 19.87 4.02 16.25
N GLY A 154 18.84 4.86 16.15
CA GLY A 154 18.14 5.17 14.89
C GLY A 154 16.90 4.31 14.62
N GLN A 155 16.62 3.29 15.42
CA GLN A 155 15.42 2.47 15.28
C GLN A 155 14.17 3.24 15.72
N PHE A 156 13.07 3.12 14.98
CA PHE A 156 11.75 3.52 15.45
C PHE A 156 11.03 2.34 16.07
N SER A 157 10.52 2.50 17.29
CA SER A 157 9.80 1.43 18.00
C SER A 157 10.62 0.12 17.96
N ASP A 158 10.02 -1.03 17.61
CA ASP A 158 10.68 -2.33 17.68
C ASP A 158 10.80 -3.07 16.33
N PHE A 159 10.35 -2.48 15.22
CA PHE A 159 10.26 -3.17 13.92
C PHE A 159 11.06 -2.50 12.80
N SER A 160 11.43 -3.29 11.78
CA SER A 160 11.98 -2.75 10.53
C SER A 160 10.92 -1.88 9.87
N TYR A 161 9.68 -2.38 9.83
CA TYR A 161 8.51 -1.68 9.30
C TYR A 161 8.33 -0.26 9.87
N THR A 162 8.35 -0.11 11.20
CA THR A 162 8.23 1.22 11.83
C THR A 162 9.42 2.12 11.51
N THR A 163 10.61 1.54 11.33
CA THR A 163 11.80 2.32 10.96
C THR A 163 11.77 2.76 9.49
N ILE A 164 11.23 1.95 8.58
CA ILE A 164 11.00 2.31 7.18
C ILE A 164 10.09 3.55 7.10
N TRP A 165 8.93 3.48 7.75
CA TRP A 165 7.96 4.59 7.78
C TRP A 165 8.50 5.82 8.51
N GLY A 166 9.25 5.63 9.59
CA GLY A 166 9.99 6.70 10.25
C GLY A 166 10.96 7.43 9.32
N ILE A 167 11.75 6.70 8.52
CA ILE A 167 12.65 7.30 7.54
C ILE A 167 11.87 8.08 6.48
N LEU A 168 10.83 7.49 5.90
CA LEU A 168 10.01 8.14 4.86
C LEU A 168 9.36 9.43 5.39
N ALA A 169 8.75 9.36 6.57
CA ALA A 169 8.08 10.50 7.21
C ALA A 169 9.05 11.63 7.55
N LEU A 170 10.18 11.31 8.19
CA LEU A 170 11.20 12.29 8.53
C LEU A 170 11.87 12.89 7.29
N SER A 171 12.11 12.09 6.25
CA SER A 171 12.64 12.60 4.97
C SER A 171 11.66 13.57 4.30
N ALA A 172 10.35 13.29 4.36
CA ALA A 172 9.32 14.19 3.85
C ALA A 172 9.28 15.54 4.60
N ALA A 173 9.63 15.52 5.90
CA ALA A 173 9.77 16.70 6.73
C ALA A 173 11.19 17.32 6.71
N GLU A 174 12.05 16.90 5.76
CA GLU A 174 13.43 17.38 5.58
C GLU A 174 14.35 17.19 6.81
N GLU A 175 14.11 16.13 7.60
CA GLU A 175 14.91 15.78 8.77
C GLU A 175 16.08 14.83 8.44
N ASP A 176 17.11 14.84 9.30
CA ASP A 176 18.22 13.89 9.20
C ASP A 176 17.79 12.48 9.62
N VAL A 177 17.88 11.55 8.67
CA VAL A 177 17.53 10.12 8.83
C VAL A 177 18.75 9.20 8.76
N SER A 178 19.97 9.74 8.75
CA SER A 178 21.21 8.98 8.52
C SER A 178 21.42 7.84 9.51
N LYS A 179 21.10 8.05 10.80
CA LYS A 179 21.16 6.99 11.83
C LYS A 179 20.16 5.88 11.59
N SER A 180 18.92 6.24 11.25
CA SER A 180 17.85 5.27 10.97
C SER A 180 18.16 4.44 9.73
N ALA A 181 18.66 5.08 8.66
CA ALA A 181 19.13 4.38 7.46
C ALA A 181 20.30 3.45 7.78
N ALA A 182 21.28 3.88 8.60
CA ALA A 182 22.40 3.04 9.01
C ALA A 182 21.98 1.84 9.87
N TRP A 183 20.96 1.99 10.72
CA TRP A 183 20.36 0.89 11.46
C TRP A 183 19.61 -0.08 10.53
N LEU A 184 18.82 0.45 9.60
CA LEU A 184 18.02 -0.37 8.68
C LEU A 184 18.91 -1.23 7.77
N LYS A 185 20.05 -0.70 7.29
CA LYS A 185 21.04 -1.49 6.53
C LYS A 185 21.56 -2.72 7.30
N GLN A 186 21.60 -2.67 8.62
CA GLN A 186 22.03 -3.81 9.44
C GLN A 186 20.95 -4.90 9.58
N GLN A 187 19.73 -4.63 9.11
CA GLN A 187 18.62 -5.58 9.14
C GLN A 187 18.45 -6.37 7.84
N GLN A 188 19.34 -6.17 6.86
CA GLN A 188 19.31 -6.94 5.62
C GLN A 188 19.65 -8.40 5.90
N ASN A 189 18.79 -9.30 5.43
CA ASN A 189 19.01 -10.72 5.56
C ASN A 189 20.04 -11.23 4.54
N ALA A 190 20.55 -12.44 4.75
CA ALA A 190 21.56 -13.05 3.88
C ALA A 190 21.07 -13.31 2.44
N ASP A 191 19.76 -13.30 2.20
CA ASP A 191 19.13 -13.40 0.88
C ASP A 191 18.99 -12.04 0.17
N GLY A 192 19.46 -10.95 0.80
CA GLY A 192 19.36 -9.58 0.28
C GLY A 192 18.04 -8.89 0.61
N GLY A 193 17.04 -9.62 1.11
CA GLY A 193 15.73 -9.06 1.46
C GLY A 193 15.67 -8.48 2.87
N PHE A 194 14.49 -7.96 3.19
CA PHE A 194 14.14 -7.41 4.49
C PHE A 194 12.80 -8.00 4.96
N ALA A 195 12.61 -8.01 6.27
CA ALA A 195 11.42 -8.53 6.92
C ALA A 195 10.79 -7.46 7.81
N TRP A 196 9.48 -7.54 8.01
CA TRP A 196 8.72 -6.72 8.96
C TRP A 196 9.41 -6.57 10.32
N VAL A 197 9.80 -7.71 10.91
CA VAL A 197 10.52 -7.81 12.19
C VAL A 197 11.98 -8.16 11.91
N PRO A 198 12.95 -7.50 12.58
CA PRO A 198 14.36 -7.87 12.47
C PRO A 198 14.62 -9.36 12.72
N GLY A 199 15.33 -10.00 11.79
CA GLY A 199 15.75 -11.40 11.88
C GLY A 199 14.71 -12.43 11.45
N GLU A 200 13.48 -12.03 11.11
CA GLU A 200 12.49 -12.90 10.50
C GLU A 200 12.77 -13.10 8.99
N GLN A 201 11.97 -13.97 8.35
CA GLN A 201 12.09 -14.24 6.92
C GLN A 201 11.74 -13.00 6.09
N SER A 202 12.58 -12.71 5.09
CA SER A 202 12.34 -11.62 4.15
C SER A 202 11.04 -11.82 3.37
N ASP A 203 10.36 -10.72 3.05
CA ASP A 203 9.20 -10.66 2.16
C ASP A 203 9.36 -9.56 1.10
N PHE A 204 8.54 -9.60 0.06
CA PHE A 204 8.72 -8.72 -1.10
C PHE A 204 8.20 -7.30 -0.86
N ASP A 205 7.19 -7.13 -0.01
CA ASP A 205 6.57 -5.83 0.26
C ASP A 205 7.47 -4.99 1.16
N ASP A 206 7.95 -5.55 2.28
CA ASP A 206 8.89 -4.86 3.17
C ASP A 206 10.23 -4.60 2.48
N THR A 207 10.73 -5.53 1.64
CA THR A 207 11.94 -5.30 0.85
C THR A 207 11.76 -4.12 -0.12
N ALA A 208 10.62 -4.00 -0.78
CA ALA A 208 10.32 -2.87 -1.66
C ALA A 208 10.23 -1.55 -0.87
N ALA A 209 9.52 -1.54 0.26
CA ALA A 209 9.40 -0.35 1.11
C ALA A 209 10.76 0.11 1.67
N VAL A 210 11.67 -0.82 1.98
CA VAL A 210 13.05 -0.49 2.38
C VAL A 210 13.82 0.22 1.26
N ILE A 211 13.66 -0.18 0.00
CA ILE A 211 14.31 0.50 -1.14
C ILE A 211 13.82 1.94 -1.25
N GLU A 212 12.51 2.18 -1.09
CA GLU A 212 11.95 3.54 -1.06
C GLU A 212 12.54 4.36 0.10
N ALA A 213 12.60 3.80 1.31
CA ALA A 213 13.20 4.46 2.47
C ALA A 213 14.69 4.78 2.26
N PHE A 214 15.46 3.88 1.64
CA PHE A 214 16.86 4.14 1.31
C PHE A 214 17.01 5.23 0.25
N SER A 215 16.18 5.22 -0.78
CA SER A 215 16.18 6.29 -1.79
C SER A 215 15.86 7.65 -1.15
N ALA A 216 14.84 7.71 -0.28
CA ALA A 216 14.49 8.91 0.47
C ALA A 216 15.62 9.40 1.40
N ALA A 217 16.37 8.46 2.00
CA ALA A 217 17.56 8.76 2.80
C ALA A 217 18.81 9.15 1.97
N GLY A 218 18.70 9.19 0.63
CA GLY A 218 19.79 9.56 -0.27
C GLY A 218 20.80 8.45 -0.54
N GLU A 219 20.43 7.18 -0.30
CA GLU A 219 21.27 6.05 -0.67
C GLU A 219 21.38 5.96 -2.20
N ARG A 220 22.58 5.67 -2.69
CA ARG A 220 22.79 5.56 -4.14
C ARG A 220 22.09 4.30 -4.68
N PRO A 221 21.40 4.41 -5.83
CA PRO A 221 20.77 3.25 -6.49
C PRO A 221 21.72 2.08 -6.79
N ASP A 222 23.02 2.36 -6.95
CA ASP A 222 24.06 1.37 -7.25
C ASP A 222 24.75 0.78 -6.00
N SER A 223 24.28 1.13 -4.79
CA SER A 223 24.79 0.59 -3.54
C SER A 223 24.56 -0.93 -3.45
N THR A 224 25.47 -1.62 -2.74
CA THR A 224 25.37 -3.07 -2.52
C THR A 224 24.02 -3.46 -1.91
N VAL A 225 23.55 -2.72 -0.89
CA VAL A 225 22.29 -3.00 -0.19
C VAL A 225 21.09 -2.92 -1.13
N ILE A 226 21.02 -1.88 -1.99
CA ILE A 226 19.92 -1.73 -2.96
C ILE A 226 20.01 -2.81 -4.05
N ARG A 227 21.21 -3.10 -4.58
CA ARG A 227 21.40 -4.16 -5.59
C ARG A 227 20.92 -5.51 -5.08
N GLU A 228 21.28 -5.88 -3.86
CA GLU A 228 20.89 -7.16 -3.25
C GLU A 228 19.39 -7.22 -2.95
N ALA A 229 18.79 -6.10 -2.52
CA ALA A 229 17.34 -6.00 -2.36
C ALA A 229 16.59 -6.15 -3.71
N LEU A 230 17.10 -5.55 -4.78
CA LEU A 230 16.53 -5.71 -6.13
C LEU A 230 16.69 -7.14 -6.66
N GLU A 231 17.82 -7.80 -6.39
CA GLU A 231 18.02 -9.22 -6.70
C GLU A 231 17.02 -10.10 -5.95
N TYR A 232 16.72 -9.78 -4.68
CA TYR A 232 15.66 -10.44 -3.92
C TYR A 232 14.28 -10.21 -4.57
N LEU A 233 13.93 -8.97 -4.91
CA LEU A 233 12.65 -8.66 -5.59
C LEU A 233 12.49 -9.40 -6.91
N HIS A 234 13.55 -9.50 -7.74
CA HIS A 234 13.52 -10.29 -8.97
C HIS A 234 13.10 -11.75 -8.75
N ALA A 235 13.48 -12.37 -7.63
CA ALA A 235 13.07 -13.74 -7.31
C ALA A 235 11.57 -13.88 -6.98
N GLY A 236 10.91 -12.78 -6.62
CA GLY A 236 9.48 -12.69 -6.33
C GLY A 236 8.59 -12.51 -7.54
N GLN A 237 9.15 -12.12 -8.69
CA GLN A 237 8.38 -11.90 -9.91
C GLN A 237 7.81 -13.22 -10.44
N ASN A 238 6.52 -13.24 -10.74
CA ASN A 238 5.82 -14.38 -11.27
C ASN A 238 5.79 -14.38 -12.81
N ASN A 239 5.37 -15.50 -13.40
CA ASN A 239 5.31 -15.68 -14.85
C ASN A 239 4.31 -14.76 -15.56
N ASP A 240 3.41 -14.14 -14.81
CA ASP A 240 2.43 -13.15 -15.27
C ASP A 240 2.98 -11.71 -15.20
N GLY A 241 4.25 -11.52 -14.82
CA GLY A 241 4.90 -10.22 -14.71
C GLY A 241 4.68 -9.51 -13.37
N GLY A 242 3.71 -9.93 -12.55
CA GLY A 242 3.44 -9.34 -11.25
C GLY A 242 4.28 -9.93 -10.11
N PHE A 243 4.07 -9.43 -8.90
CA PHE A 243 4.80 -9.80 -7.69
C PHE A 243 3.91 -10.44 -6.64
N ARG A 244 4.46 -11.51 -6.06
CA ARG A 244 3.88 -12.17 -4.89
C ARG A 244 4.25 -11.41 -3.62
N TYR A 245 3.40 -11.50 -2.60
CA TYR A 245 3.71 -11.00 -1.24
C TYR A 245 4.81 -11.81 -0.55
N PHE A 246 4.72 -13.14 -0.59
CA PHE A 246 5.65 -14.04 0.10
C PHE A 246 5.69 -15.43 -0.54
N GLY A 247 6.82 -16.12 -0.42
CA GLY A 247 6.93 -17.54 -0.77
C GLY A 247 6.54 -17.84 -2.22
N SER A 248 5.39 -18.47 -2.43
CA SER A 248 4.83 -18.79 -3.77
C SER A 248 3.41 -18.26 -3.95
N SER A 249 3.04 -17.20 -3.23
CA SER A 249 1.71 -16.61 -3.36
C SER A 249 1.45 -16.05 -4.78
N PRO A 250 0.17 -15.90 -5.15
CA PRO A 250 -0.20 -15.24 -6.41
C PRO A 250 0.26 -13.79 -6.45
N SER A 251 0.43 -13.27 -7.67
CA SER A 251 0.63 -11.84 -7.90
C SER A 251 -0.58 -11.03 -7.43
N ASN A 252 -0.35 -9.85 -6.87
CA ASN A 252 -1.41 -9.01 -6.29
C ASN A 252 -1.13 -7.51 -6.42
N THR A 253 -2.18 -6.69 -6.34
CA THR A 253 -2.11 -5.24 -6.53
C THR A 253 -1.16 -4.54 -5.55
N ALA A 254 -1.17 -4.92 -4.27
CA ALA A 254 -0.36 -4.24 -3.26
C ALA A 254 1.14 -4.49 -3.49
N SER A 255 1.51 -5.76 -3.68
CA SER A 255 2.91 -6.13 -3.96
C SER A 255 3.41 -5.53 -5.28
N ASP A 256 2.59 -5.53 -6.34
CA ASP A 256 2.95 -4.85 -7.59
C ASP A 256 3.21 -3.37 -7.35
N ALA A 257 2.32 -2.70 -6.61
CA ALA A 257 2.43 -1.28 -6.36
C ALA A 257 3.69 -0.92 -5.56
N TRP A 258 4.01 -1.67 -4.50
CA TRP A 258 5.24 -1.45 -3.73
C TRP A 258 6.48 -1.68 -4.57
N VAL A 259 6.53 -2.77 -5.33
CA VAL A 259 7.71 -3.04 -6.17
C VAL A 259 7.84 -2.00 -7.27
N ILE A 260 6.77 -1.63 -7.98
CA ILE A 260 6.81 -0.57 -9.01
C ILE A 260 7.36 0.74 -8.43
N GLN A 261 6.92 1.15 -7.24
CA GLN A 261 7.43 2.34 -6.58
C GLN A 261 8.91 2.21 -6.21
N ALA A 262 9.34 1.09 -5.63
CA ALA A 262 10.75 0.81 -5.35
C ALA A 262 11.64 0.89 -6.61
N LEU A 263 11.16 0.34 -7.74
CA LEU A 263 11.87 0.42 -9.03
C LEU A 263 12.02 1.87 -9.49
N VAL A 264 10.94 2.65 -9.45
CA VAL A 264 11.01 4.08 -9.80
C VAL A 264 11.93 4.85 -8.86
N ALA A 265 11.88 4.57 -7.54
CA ALA A 265 12.70 5.24 -6.54
C ALA A 265 14.21 5.06 -6.78
N CYS A 266 14.61 3.93 -7.38
CA CYS A 266 16.00 3.67 -7.77
C CYS A 266 16.30 3.95 -9.26
N GLY A 267 15.37 4.57 -9.98
CA GLY A 267 15.54 4.96 -11.39
C GLY A 267 15.45 3.81 -12.39
N GLN A 268 14.88 2.68 -11.98
CA GLN A 268 14.57 1.57 -12.89
C GLN A 268 13.21 1.77 -13.57
N ASP A 269 13.11 1.23 -14.79
CA ASP A 269 11.87 1.22 -15.56
C ASP A 269 11.10 -0.08 -15.26
N PRO A 270 9.91 -0.02 -14.63
CA PRO A 270 9.12 -1.20 -14.35
C PRO A 270 8.56 -1.86 -15.63
N GLN A 271 8.52 -1.18 -16.77
CA GLN A 271 8.20 -1.80 -18.07
C GLN A 271 9.45 -2.27 -18.83
N GLY A 272 10.63 -2.09 -18.24
CA GLY A 272 11.89 -2.41 -18.86
C GLY A 272 12.12 -3.92 -19.03
N ALA A 273 13.07 -4.26 -19.91
CA ALA A 273 13.41 -5.66 -20.21
C ALA A 273 13.88 -6.46 -18.98
N ALA A 274 14.44 -5.78 -17.96
CA ALA A 274 14.84 -6.42 -16.70
C ALA A 274 13.63 -6.98 -15.92
N TRP A 275 12.47 -6.33 -16.04
CA TRP A 275 11.25 -6.66 -15.29
C TRP A 275 10.17 -7.22 -16.20
N THR A 276 10.52 -7.70 -17.39
CA THR A 276 9.56 -8.30 -18.32
C THR A 276 9.75 -9.81 -18.35
N VAL A 277 8.73 -10.55 -17.91
CA VAL A 277 8.69 -12.01 -17.91
C VAL A 277 7.58 -12.47 -18.85
N ASN A 278 7.91 -13.35 -19.80
CA ASN A 278 6.96 -13.87 -20.81
C ASN A 278 6.21 -12.78 -21.61
N GLY A 279 6.80 -11.59 -21.75
CA GLY A 279 6.19 -10.46 -22.46
C GLY A 279 5.22 -9.63 -21.62
N THR A 280 5.12 -9.88 -20.31
CA THR A 280 4.33 -9.11 -19.36
C THR A 280 5.25 -8.51 -18.29
N ASN A 281 4.92 -7.32 -17.80
CA ASN A 281 5.65 -6.62 -16.74
C ASN A 281 4.73 -6.27 -15.54
N PRO A 282 5.27 -5.74 -14.43
CA PRO A 282 4.50 -5.38 -13.25
C PRO A 282 3.38 -4.37 -13.51
N VAL A 283 3.60 -3.40 -14.39
CA VAL A 283 2.59 -2.40 -14.76
C VAL A 283 1.43 -3.07 -15.52
N ASP A 284 1.74 -3.98 -16.45
CA ASP A 284 0.73 -4.73 -17.18
C ASP A 284 -0.11 -5.60 -16.25
N HIS A 285 0.53 -6.31 -15.31
CA HIS A 285 -0.17 -7.14 -14.34
C HIS A 285 -1.06 -6.30 -13.41
N LEU A 286 -0.54 -5.22 -12.84
CA LEU A 286 -1.32 -4.29 -12.00
C LEU A 286 -2.56 -3.78 -12.74
N LEU A 287 -2.40 -3.32 -13.98
CA LEU A 287 -3.51 -2.85 -14.81
C LEU A 287 -4.56 -3.94 -15.11
N SER A 288 -4.14 -5.21 -15.18
CA SER A 288 -5.07 -6.33 -15.37
C SER A 288 -6.02 -6.54 -14.19
N LEU A 289 -5.70 -5.98 -13.01
CA LEU A 289 -6.51 -6.08 -11.79
C LEU A 289 -7.53 -4.94 -11.66
N GLN A 290 -7.50 -3.94 -12.55
CA GLN A 290 -8.51 -2.89 -12.58
C GLN A 290 -9.87 -3.42 -13.07
N GLN A 291 -10.94 -2.99 -12.42
CA GLN A 291 -12.31 -3.39 -12.71
C GLN A 291 -13.07 -2.32 -13.50
N PRO A 292 -14.21 -2.65 -14.14
CA PRO A 292 -15.00 -1.68 -14.91
C PRO A 292 -15.53 -0.48 -14.11
N ASP A 293 -15.66 -0.61 -12.79
CA ASP A 293 -16.06 0.49 -11.90
C ASP A 293 -14.88 1.38 -11.46
N GLY A 294 -13.66 1.08 -11.93
CA GLY A 294 -12.43 1.81 -11.62
C GLY A 294 -11.65 1.26 -10.43
N SER A 295 -12.27 0.40 -9.60
CA SER A 295 -11.60 -0.21 -8.46
C SER A 295 -10.53 -1.21 -8.87
N PHE A 296 -9.56 -1.45 -7.99
CA PHE A 296 -8.59 -2.55 -8.16
C PHE A 296 -8.92 -3.68 -7.19
N TYR A 297 -8.83 -4.92 -7.68
CA TYR A 297 -8.92 -6.11 -6.84
C TYR A 297 -7.56 -6.48 -6.25
N TYR A 298 -7.56 -7.27 -5.17
CA TYR A 298 -6.32 -7.74 -4.56
C TYR A 298 -5.61 -8.73 -5.50
N THR A 299 -6.32 -9.76 -5.98
CA THR A 299 -5.89 -10.62 -7.08
C THR A 299 -6.98 -10.68 -8.15
N SER A 300 -6.73 -11.35 -9.27
CA SER A 300 -7.72 -11.54 -10.34
C SER A 300 -9.00 -12.26 -9.90
N TYR A 301 -9.00 -12.90 -8.72
CA TYR A 301 -10.13 -13.65 -8.19
C TYR A 301 -10.48 -13.31 -6.73
N ILE A 302 -9.74 -12.40 -6.07
CA ILE A 302 -10.01 -11.96 -4.69
C ILE A 302 -10.28 -10.46 -4.69
N LYS A 303 -11.52 -10.10 -4.38
CA LYS A 303 -11.89 -8.73 -3.97
C LYS A 303 -11.66 -8.60 -2.47
N SER A 304 -10.55 -7.98 -2.07
CA SER A 304 -10.25 -7.63 -0.69
C SER A 304 -9.80 -6.17 -0.65
N ASN A 305 -10.36 -5.40 0.29
CA ASN A 305 -10.06 -3.99 0.52
C ASN A 305 -9.88 -3.14 -0.77
N PRO A 306 -10.88 -3.10 -1.67
CA PRO A 306 -10.74 -2.47 -2.98
C PRO A 306 -10.44 -0.97 -2.92
N GLY A 307 -10.84 -0.27 -1.85
CA GLY A 307 -10.42 1.12 -1.61
C GLY A 307 -8.91 1.24 -1.50
N TYR A 308 -8.29 0.45 -0.62
CA TYR A 308 -6.84 0.47 -0.43
C TYR A 308 -6.08 -0.03 -1.66
N MET A 309 -6.54 -1.10 -2.32
CA MET A 309 -5.92 -1.56 -3.57
C MET A 309 -5.90 -0.47 -4.64
N THR A 310 -6.98 0.31 -4.73
CA THR A 310 -7.06 1.42 -5.70
C THR A 310 -6.10 2.55 -5.36
N VAL A 311 -5.93 2.88 -4.08
CA VAL A 311 -4.90 3.83 -3.61
C VAL A 311 -3.51 3.36 -4.03
N CYS A 312 -3.14 2.11 -3.71
CA CYS A 312 -1.83 1.56 -4.07
C CYS A 312 -1.58 1.61 -5.58
N ALA A 313 -2.57 1.17 -6.37
CA ALA A 313 -2.48 1.16 -7.81
C ALA A 313 -2.31 2.56 -8.41
N LEU A 314 -3.07 3.55 -7.92
CA LEU A 314 -2.97 4.94 -8.37
C LEU A 314 -1.56 5.48 -8.17
N THR A 315 -1.01 5.36 -6.97
CA THR A 315 0.34 5.85 -6.66
C THR A 315 1.40 5.21 -7.54
N ALA A 316 1.34 3.89 -7.71
CA ALA A 316 2.27 3.13 -8.55
C ALA A 316 2.15 3.49 -10.04
N LEU A 317 0.94 3.53 -10.61
CA LEU A 317 0.73 3.85 -12.03
C LEU A 317 1.13 5.28 -12.41
N ARG A 318 1.13 6.18 -11.43
CA ARG A 318 1.61 7.56 -11.54
C ARG A 318 3.14 7.67 -11.40
N GLY A 319 3.83 6.56 -11.09
CA GLY A 319 5.27 6.52 -10.88
C GLY A 319 5.73 7.47 -9.78
N GLN A 320 4.98 7.55 -8.68
CA GLN A 320 5.31 8.39 -7.54
C GLN A 320 5.70 7.50 -6.36
N PRO A 321 7.00 7.29 -6.09
CA PRO A 321 7.42 6.58 -4.88
C PRO A 321 7.26 7.45 -3.64
N HIS A 322 7.18 6.82 -2.46
CA HIS A 322 7.20 7.52 -1.19
C HIS A 322 8.59 8.11 -0.87
N PRO A 323 8.63 9.26 -0.16
CA PRO A 323 7.49 10.11 0.18
C PRO A 323 6.94 10.84 -1.05
N ILE A 324 5.60 10.87 -1.16
CA ILE A 324 4.92 11.61 -2.23
C ILE A 324 5.18 13.10 -2.04
N LYS A 325 5.70 13.75 -3.10
CA LYS A 325 6.02 15.17 -3.06
C LYS A 325 4.76 16.01 -3.25
N PRO A 326 4.62 17.14 -2.53
CA PRO A 326 3.51 18.05 -2.75
C PRO A 326 3.49 18.63 -4.17
N LEU A 327 2.28 19.01 -4.62
CA LEU A 327 2.08 19.60 -5.93
C LEU A 327 2.86 20.93 -6.05
N PRO A 328 3.54 21.20 -7.18
CA PRO A 328 4.47 22.33 -7.32
C PRO A 328 3.85 23.74 -7.21
N ASN A 329 2.52 23.87 -7.10
CA ASN A 329 1.80 25.14 -7.09
C ASN A 329 0.86 25.34 -5.88
N VAL A 330 0.86 24.43 -4.90
CA VAL A 330 0.12 24.65 -3.65
C VAL A 330 0.97 25.58 -2.78
N GLN A 331 0.51 26.83 -2.58
CA GLN A 331 1.11 27.68 -1.57
C GLN A 331 0.89 27.01 -0.21
N PRO A 332 1.87 27.03 0.73
CA PRO A 332 1.62 26.55 2.08
C PRO A 332 0.36 27.25 2.61
N HIS A 333 -0.66 26.48 2.98
CA HIS A 333 -1.79 27.04 3.69
C HIS A 333 -1.26 27.48 5.06
N GLU A 334 -0.93 28.77 5.18
CA GLU A 334 -0.65 29.36 6.49
C GLU A 334 -1.91 29.15 7.34
N SER A 335 -1.77 28.30 8.37
CA SER A 335 -2.79 28.08 9.39
C SER A 335 -3.31 29.45 9.81
N MET A 336 -4.59 29.73 9.58
CA MET A 336 -5.17 31.01 10.01
C MET A 336 -4.96 31.14 11.52
N GLU A 337 -3.99 31.97 11.89
CA GLU A 337 -3.75 32.39 13.26
C GLU A 337 -5.05 33.03 13.73
N THR A 338 -5.77 32.35 14.64
CA THR A 338 -6.94 32.94 15.26
C THR A 338 -6.48 34.21 15.98
N ALA A 339 -6.86 35.36 15.43
CA ALA A 339 -6.55 36.66 15.98
C ALA A 339 -6.86 36.69 17.50
N PRO A 340 -6.01 37.31 18.33
CA PRO A 340 -6.21 37.33 19.76
C PRO A 340 -7.49 38.12 20.10
N THR A 341 -8.49 37.41 20.62
CA THR A 341 -9.65 38.04 21.26
C THR A 341 -9.14 38.90 22.41
N THR A 342 -9.19 40.22 22.21
CA THR A 342 -8.83 41.21 23.22
C THR A 342 -9.92 41.19 24.30
N ALA A 343 -9.75 40.35 25.32
CA ALA A 343 -10.61 40.38 26.50
C ALA A 343 -10.17 41.56 27.40
N THR A 344 -10.97 42.63 27.39
CA THR A 344 -10.85 43.73 28.34
C THR A 344 -11.10 43.23 29.76
N THR A 345 -10.18 43.59 30.65
CA THR A 345 -10.02 43.20 32.06
C THR A 345 -11.17 43.61 32.98
N THR A 346 -11.50 42.77 33.96
CA THR A 346 -11.94 43.22 35.29
C THR A 346 -11.23 42.39 36.38
N PRO A 347 -10.53 42.98 37.35
CA PRO A 347 -9.85 42.25 38.42
C PRO A 347 -10.79 41.93 39.57
N VAL A 348 -10.81 40.68 40.03
CA VAL A 348 -11.49 40.28 41.28
C VAL A 348 -10.49 39.57 42.19
N ALA A 349 -10.51 39.99 43.44
CA ALA A 349 -9.55 39.73 44.50
C ALA A 349 -9.47 38.27 44.96
N SER A 350 -8.28 37.91 45.44
CA SER A 350 -7.91 36.64 46.07
C SER A 350 -8.72 36.33 47.33
N THR A 351 -9.24 35.11 47.42
CA THR A 351 -9.64 34.47 48.69
C THR A 351 -9.23 33.00 48.69
N SER A 352 -8.74 32.58 49.86
CA SER A 352 -8.02 31.35 50.19
C SER A 352 -8.85 30.06 50.11
N ALA A 353 -8.15 28.95 49.89
CA ALA A 353 -8.63 27.57 49.82
C ALA A 353 -9.14 26.98 51.16
N PRO A 354 -9.96 25.92 51.10
CA PRO A 354 -9.99 24.89 52.12
C PRO A 354 -9.46 23.53 51.62
N THR A 355 -8.70 22.90 52.50
CA THR A 355 -8.07 21.57 52.42
C THR A 355 -9.11 20.44 52.33
N LEU A 356 -8.88 19.44 51.47
CA LEU A 356 -9.51 18.12 51.57
C LEU A 356 -8.47 16.99 51.47
N THR A 357 -8.66 16.01 52.34
CA THR A 357 -7.82 14.88 52.75
C THR A 357 -7.65 13.75 51.71
N PRO A 358 -6.54 12.97 51.77
CA PRO A 358 -6.24 11.88 50.84
C PRO A 358 -6.90 10.53 51.24
N PRO A 359 -7.24 9.65 50.28
CA PRO A 359 -7.60 8.25 50.54
C PRO A 359 -6.38 7.30 50.58
N PRO A 360 -6.51 6.12 51.20
CA PRO A 360 -5.39 5.35 51.76
C PRO A 360 -4.65 4.43 50.77
N THR A 361 -3.37 4.20 51.09
CA THR A 361 -2.41 3.33 50.41
C THR A 361 -2.41 1.90 50.98
N MET A 362 -2.09 0.90 50.13
CA MET A 362 -1.24 -0.30 50.35
C MET A 362 -1.81 -1.59 49.70
N PRO A 363 -1.00 -2.65 49.41
CA PRO A 363 0.47 -2.73 49.27
C PRO A 363 0.94 -3.49 48.00
N SER A 364 2.21 -3.27 47.63
CA SER A 364 2.97 -4.09 46.67
C SER A 364 3.37 -5.46 47.23
N PRO A 365 3.66 -6.44 46.35
CA PRO A 365 4.85 -7.28 46.57
C PRO A 365 5.70 -7.49 45.31
N GLN A 366 7.01 -7.47 45.51
CA GLN A 366 8.12 -7.90 44.64
C GLN A 366 9.02 -8.82 45.51
N PRO A 367 9.98 -9.62 45.01
CA PRO A 367 10.08 -10.50 43.84
C PRO A 367 10.35 -11.98 44.25
N ALA A 368 10.31 -12.93 43.31
CA ALA A 368 11.08 -14.18 43.46
C ALA A 368 11.48 -14.79 42.11
N ALA A 369 12.77 -15.01 41.94
CA ALA A 369 13.42 -16.02 41.08
C ALA A 369 14.58 -16.62 41.94
N PRO A 370 15.29 -17.71 41.57
CA PRO A 370 15.10 -18.68 40.49
C PRO A 370 15.16 -20.16 40.97
N THR A 371 14.81 -21.15 40.15
CA THR A 371 15.48 -22.47 40.19
C THR A 371 15.35 -23.21 38.85
N ALA A 372 16.48 -23.66 38.31
CA ALA A 372 16.58 -24.56 37.18
C ALA A 372 16.48 -26.04 37.64
N THR A 373 16.01 -26.95 36.78
CA THR A 373 16.66 -28.25 36.41
C THR A 373 15.74 -29.14 35.54
N MET A 374 16.18 -29.35 34.29
CA MET A 374 16.17 -30.56 33.42
C MET A 374 14.93 -31.47 33.18
N ALA A 375 14.57 -31.55 31.89
CA ALA A 375 14.32 -32.72 31.00
C ALA A 375 13.12 -33.69 31.23
N ALA A 376 12.18 -33.73 30.27
CA ALA A 376 12.03 -34.82 29.26
C ALA A 376 10.65 -34.80 28.55
N ALA A 377 10.72 -34.69 27.21
CA ALA A 377 9.85 -35.14 26.11
C ALA A 377 8.42 -35.72 26.36
N LEU A 378 7.41 -35.17 25.65
CA LEU A 378 6.57 -35.78 24.60
C LEU A 378 5.11 -35.23 24.56
N THR A 379 4.68 -34.91 23.34
CA THR A 379 3.31 -34.67 22.80
C THR A 379 2.54 -33.39 23.18
N PRO A 380 2.05 -32.60 22.20
CA PRO A 380 1.27 -31.39 22.44
C PRO A 380 -0.22 -31.71 22.61
N GLU A 381 -0.78 -31.23 23.71
CA GLU A 381 -2.21 -31.19 24.02
C GLU A 381 -2.82 -29.94 23.35
N SER A 382 -3.98 -30.10 22.69
CA SER A 382 -4.68 -29.01 21.99
C SER A 382 -5.17 -27.92 22.96
N PRO A 383 -5.06 -26.62 22.65
CA PRO A 383 -5.60 -25.58 23.51
C PRO A 383 -7.13 -25.39 23.32
N PRO A 384 -7.85 -24.96 24.36
CA PRO A 384 -9.30 -24.75 24.33
C PRO A 384 -9.70 -23.46 23.61
N GLU A 385 -10.94 -23.45 23.13
CA GLU A 385 -11.60 -22.36 22.39
C GLU A 385 -11.77 -21.05 23.18
N SER A 386 -11.74 -19.96 22.41
CA SER A 386 -12.37 -18.65 22.62
C SER A 386 -11.81 -17.72 23.71
N VAL A 387 -11.11 -16.67 23.26
CA VAL A 387 -11.09 -15.37 23.93
C VAL A 387 -11.34 -14.30 22.88
N ASP A 388 -12.36 -13.48 23.13
CA ASP A 388 -12.82 -12.34 22.37
C ASP A 388 -11.70 -11.29 22.23
N ALA A 389 -11.34 -10.91 21.00
CA ALA A 389 -10.31 -9.91 20.71
C ALA A 389 -10.89 -8.80 19.83
N THR A 390 -11.77 -8.00 20.41
CA THR A 390 -12.16 -6.70 19.86
C THR A 390 -11.09 -5.66 20.21
N THR A 391 -10.68 -4.87 19.21
CA THR A 391 -9.90 -3.60 19.24
C THR A 391 -8.37 -3.66 19.29
N VAL A 392 -7.73 -3.64 18.11
CA VAL A 392 -6.44 -2.98 17.85
C VAL A 392 -6.54 -2.28 16.49
N PRO A 393 -6.55 -0.93 16.40
CA PRO A 393 -6.58 -0.23 15.12
C PRO A 393 -5.16 0.09 14.64
N GLY A 394 -4.83 -0.32 13.42
CA GLY A 394 -3.56 0.00 12.76
C GLY A 394 -3.09 -1.13 11.85
N PHE A 395 -3.46 -1.04 10.57
CA PHE A 395 -3.16 -1.99 9.48
C PHE A 395 -3.82 -3.37 9.62
N GLU A 396 -4.82 -3.59 8.76
CA GLU A 396 -5.52 -4.86 8.57
C GLU A 396 -4.53 -6.01 8.39
N PHE A 397 -4.67 -6.99 9.27
CA PHE A 397 -4.17 -8.36 9.14
C PHE A 397 -4.28 -8.84 7.67
N LEU A 398 -3.15 -9.01 6.97
CA LEU A 398 -3.07 -10.07 5.98
C LEU A 398 -2.92 -11.36 6.78
N VAL A 399 -4.06 -11.96 7.14
CA VAL A 399 -4.11 -13.23 7.87
C VAL A 399 -3.18 -14.23 7.20
N CYS A 400 -2.17 -14.65 7.97
CA CYS A 400 -1.41 -15.87 7.76
C CYS A 400 -2.33 -16.96 7.19
N CYS A 401 -2.12 -17.33 5.93
CA CYS A 401 -2.71 -18.54 5.38
C CYS A 401 -2.01 -19.76 6.01
N SER A 402 -2.23 -20.01 7.29
CA SER A 402 -1.98 -21.30 7.94
C SER A 402 -3.25 -22.14 7.84
N GLY A 403 -3.29 -22.98 6.82
CA GLY A 403 -4.37 -23.92 6.57
C GLY A 403 -3.96 -25.06 5.65
N LEU A 404 -2.86 -25.75 5.99
CA LEU A 404 -2.60 -27.11 5.56
C LEU A 404 -3.87 -27.96 5.79
N LEU A 405 -4.55 -28.40 4.71
CA LEU A 405 -5.23 -29.70 4.57
C LEU A 405 -6.32 -29.66 3.47
N ILE A 406 -6.04 -30.25 2.31
CA ILE A 406 -6.94 -31.29 1.77
C ILE A 406 -6.07 -32.46 1.32
N VAL A 407 -5.91 -33.43 2.22
CA VAL A 407 -5.55 -34.80 1.86
C VAL A 407 -6.65 -35.34 0.96
N ALA A 408 -6.27 -35.74 -0.25
CA ALA A 408 -7.12 -36.41 -1.20
C ALA A 408 -7.69 -37.71 -0.61
N PHE A 409 -9.00 -37.73 -0.35
CA PHE A 409 -9.77 -38.97 -0.26
C PHE A 409 -10.65 -39.08 -1.50
N THR A 410 -10.10 -39.66 -2.56
CA THR A 410 -10.92 -40.39 -3.56
C THR A 410 -10.77 -41.87 -3.31
N VAL A 411 -11.84 -42.41 -2.75
CA VAL A 411 -12.19 -43.81 -2.63
C VAL A 411 -11.92 -44.57 -3.93
N LEU A 412 -10.96 -45.51 -3.92
CA LEU A 412 -10.91 -46.61 -4.89
C LEU A 412 -11.83 -47.73 -4.39
N PRO A 413 -12.77 -48.25 -5.21
CA PRO A 413 -13.57 -49.39 -4.82
C PRO A 413 -12.73 -50.67 -4.91
N ARG A 414 -12.91 -51.53 -3.90
CA ARG A 414 -12.45 -52.92 -3.88
C ARG A 414 -12.82 -53.63 -5.20
N ARG A 415 -11.83 -54.29 -5.82
CA ARG A 415 -12.09 -55.42 -6.72
C ARG A 415 -11.81 -56.72 -5.96
N ASN A 416 -12.79 -57.61 -6.04
CA ASN A 416 -12.75 -58.99 -5.59
C ASN A 416 -11.80 -59.82 -6.45
N VAL A 417 -11.30 -60.89 -5.80
CA VAL A 417 -10.53 -62.05 -6.27
C VAL A 417 -9.03 -61.84 -6.40
#